data_AF-A0A1G9Q675-F1
#
_entry.id   AF-A0A1G9Q675-F1
#
_cell.length_a   1.000
_cell.length_b   1.000
_cell.length_c   1.000
_cell.angle_alpha   90.00
_cell.angle_beta   90.00
_cell.angle_gamma   90.00
#
_symmetry.space_group_name_H-M   'P 1'
#
loop_
_entity.id
_entity.type
_entity.pdbx_description
1 polymer ?
#
loop_
_entity_poly.entity_id
_entity_poly.type
_entity_poly.pdbx_seq_one_letter_code
_entity_poly.pdbx_strand_id
1 'polypeptide(L)'
;MYLNNNGSILLTTLIIFSIIATITMTCIGLNYSNSNIFALELKEEQIKQLGYGYIEILNSKIFKEVENALKNTSNEEEFYQYFLGNTIKNNVCNSYEQESKRISVSIPKNINIDKNSKCVKFDINIKVEEKVYNKTFKVSVEIINPYNPDLENFTQIDINKILKFYNYEEIYI
;
A
#
# COMPACT_ATOMS: atom_id res chain seq x y z
N MET A 1 -61.67 -37.42 -34.17
CA MET A 1 -62.20 -36.69 -32.98
C MET A 1 -61.06 -35.84 -32.45
N TYR A 2 -60.92 -34.61 -32.97
CA TYR A 2 -59.93 -33.63 -32.49
C TYR A 2 -60.38 -33.18 -31.10
N LEU A 3 -59.75 -33.71 -30.05
CA LEU A 3 -59.92 -33.19 -28.70
C LEU A 3 -59.42 -31.74 -28.68
N ASN A 4 -60.32 -30.82 -28.33
CA ASN A 4 -60.06 -29.39 -28.24
C ASN A 4 -59.11 -29.15 -27.04
N ASN A 5 -57.79 -29.21 -27.29
CA ASN A 5 -56.75 -29.28 -26.25
C ASN A 5 -56.16 -27.91 -25.84
N ASN A 6 -56.93 -26.84 -26.07
CA ASN A 6 -56.47 -25.44 -25.91
C ASN A 6 -56.00 -25.12 -24.48
N GLY A 7 -56.59 -25.76 -23.45
CA GLY A 7 -56.16 -25.61 -22.06
C GLY A 7 -54.80 -26.26 -21.75
N SER A 8 -54.49 -27.41 -22.38
CA SER A 8 -53.20 -28.09 -22.21
C SER A 8 -52.07 -27.32 -22.91
N ILE A 9 -52.34 -26.74 -24.07
CA ILE A 9 -51.41 -25.85 -24.77
C ILE A 9 -51.11 -24.61 -23.94
N LEU A 10 -52.13 -23.98 -23.36
CA LEU A 10 -51.96 -22.81 -22.47
C LEU A 10 -51.13 -23.14 -21.21
N LEU A 11 -51.38 -24.29 -20.58
CA LEU A 11 -50.61 -24.70 -19.40
C LEU A 11 -49.13 -24.94 -19.76
N THR A 12 -48.89 -25.59 -20.89
CA THR A 12 -47.53 -25.88 -21.37
C THR A 12 -46.77 -24.59 -21.73
N THR A 13 -47.43 -23.64 -22.39
CA THR A 13 -46.81 -22.34 -22.72
C THR A 13 -46.51 -21.50 -21.48
N LEU A 14 -47.38 -21.52 -20.46
CA LEU A 14 -47.12 -20.86 -19.18
C LEU A 14 -45.92 -21.46 -18.45
N ILE A 15 -45.82 -22.79 -18.38
CA ILE A 15 -44.68 -23.47 -17.75
C ILE A 15 -43.37 -23.11 -18.47
N ILE A 16 -43.37 -23.15 -19.81
CA ILE A 16 -42.19 -22.77 -20.61
C ILE A 16 -41.83 -21.32 -20.36
N PHE A 17 -42.81 -20.40 -20.34
CA PHE A 17 -42.56 -18.99 -20.07
C PHE A 17 -42.00 -18.75 -18.66
N SER A 18 -42.52 -19.45 -17.64
CA SER A 18 -42.01 -19.37 -16.27
C SER A 18 -40.57 -19.87 -16.15
N ILE A 19 -40.22 -20.96 -16.84
CA ILE A 19 -38.84 -21.46 -16.88
C ILE A 19 -37.92 -20.42 -17.52
N ILE A 20 -38.30 -19.88 -18.68
CA ILE A 20 -37.52 -18.86 -19.38
C ILE A 20 -37.35 -17.61 -18.51
N ALA A 21 -38.42 -17.11 -17.88
CA ALA A 21 -38.39 -15.94 -17.01
C ALA A 21 -37.50 -16.15 -15.77
N THR A 22 -37.49 -17.35 -15.20
CA THR A 22 -36.63 -17.67 -14.05
C THR A 22 -35.17 -17.67 -14.48
N ILE A 23 -34.85 -18.33 -15.59
CA ILE A 23 -33.48 -18.38 -16.13
C ILE A 23 -32.99 -16.96 -16.44
N THR A 24 -33.78 -16.15 -17.14
CA THR A 24 -33.37 -14.78 -17.50
C THR A 24 -33.14 -13.91 -16.26
N MET A 25 -34.01 -13.99 -15.24
CA MET A 25 -33.83 -13.25 -13.99
C MET A 25 -32.55 -13.69 -13.26
N THR A 26 -32.25 -14.99 -13.21
CA THR A 26 -31.00 -15.49 -12.62
C THR A 26 -29.78 -15.03 -13.40
N CYS A 27 -29.81 -15.04 -14.73
CA CYS A 27 -28.71 -14.54 -15.56
C CYS A 27 -28.45 -13.04 -15.34
N ILE A 28 -29.51 -12.23 -15.21
CA ILE A 28 -29.39 -10.80 -14.89
C ILE A 28 -28.75 -10.63 -13.50
N GLY A 29 -29.23 -11.38 -12.50
CA GLY A 29 -28.70 -11.33 -11.13
C GLY A 29 -27.21 -11.72 -11.06
N LEU A 30 -26.81 -12.76 -11.80
CA LEU A 30 -25.42 -13.20 -11.91
C LEU A 30 -24.55 -12.13 -12.59
N ASN A 31 -25.01 -11.57 -13.71
CA ASN A 31 -24.27 -10.51 -14.41
C ASN A 31 -24.07 -9.27 -13.53
N TYR A 32 -25.11 -8.86 -12.81
CA TYR A 32 -25.04 -7.73 -11.88
C TYR A 32 -24.04 -8.00 -10.75
N SER A 33 -24.10 -9.21 -10.17
CA SER A 33 -23.18 -9.61 -9.09
C SER A 33 -21.74 -9.66 -9.57
N ASN A 34 -21.48 -10.27 -10.73
CA ASN A 34 -20.14 -10.32 -11.32
C ASN A 34 -19.59 -8.93 -11.63
N SER A 35 -20.42 -8.04 -12.16
CA SER A 35 -20.02 -6.66 -12.46
C SER A 35 -19.63 -5.90 -11.18
N ASN A 36 -20.36 -6.12 -10.09
CA ASN A 36 -20.04 -5.50 -8.81
C ASN A 36 -18.74 -6.07 -8.21
N ILE A 37 -18.54 -7.38 -8.27
CA ILE A 37 -17.30 -8.03 -7.81
C ILE A 37 -16.11 -7.47 -8.60
N PHE A 38 -16.21 -7.44 -9.93
CA PHE A 38 -15.16 -6.88 -10.79
C PHE A 38 -14.86 -5.41 -10.47
N ALA A 39 -15.89 -4.60 -10.21
CA ALA A 39 -15.70 -3.22 -9.82
C ALA A 39 -15.02 -3.07 -8.46
N LEU A 40 -15.22 -4.01 -7.53
CA LEU A 40 -14.53 -4.04 -6.24
C LEU A 40 -13.06 -4.45 -6.40
N GLU A 41 -12.78 -5.50 -7.17
CA GLU A 41 -11.42 -5.95 -7.47
C GLU A 41 -10.60 -4.85 -8.16
N LEU A 42 -11.20 -4.17 -9.13
CA LEU A 42 -10.55 -3.05 -9.83
C LEU A 42 -10.21 -1.90 -8.88
N LYS A 43 -11.09 -1.58 -7.94
CA LYS A 43 -10.80 -0.56 -6.91
C LYS A 43 -9.72 -1.03 -5.94
N GLU A 44 -9.72 -2.29 -5.57
CA GLU A 44 -8.69 -2.86 -4.71
C GLU A 44 -7.31 -2.70 -5.34
N GLU A 45 -7.17 -3.06 -6.61
CA GLU A 45 -5.92 -2.90 -7.36
C GLU A 45 -5.51 -1.43 -7.52
N GLN A 46 -6.45 -0.52 -7.78
CA GLN A 46 -6.15 0.92 -7.84
C GLN A 46 -5.58 1.44 -6.52
N ILE A 47 -6.16 1.05 -5.37
CA ILE A 47 -5.68 1.48 -4.05
C ILE A 47 -4.30 0.88 -3.75
N LYS A 48 -4.06 -0.38 -4.14
CA LYS A 48 -2.73 -1.01 -4.05
C LYS A 48 -1.69 -0.24 -4.86
N GLN A 49 -1.98 0.05 -6.12
CA GLN A 49 -1.06 0.78 -6.99
C GLN A 49 -0.73 2.16 -6.44
N LEU A 50 -1.73 2.88 -5.91
CA LEU A 50 -1.50 4.17 -5.24
C LEU A 50 -0.61 4.02 -3.99
N GLY A 51 -0.85 2.99 -3.17
CA GLY A 51 -0.03 2.69 -2.01
C GLY A 51 1.43 2.42 -2.37
N TYR A 52 1.68 1.52 -3.32
CA TYR A 52 3.03 1.20 -3.79
C TYR A 52 3.72 2.38 -4.47
N GLY A 53 3.02 3.14 -5.32
CA GLY A 53 3.57 4.35 -5.92
C GLY A 53 4.00 5.37 -4.87
N TYR A 54 3.21 5.51 -3.80
CA TYR A 54 3.55 6.41 -2.70
C TYR A 54 4.73 5.92 -1.86
N ILE A 55 4.83 4.61 -1.64
CA ILE A 55 5.98 3.97 -1.00
C ILE A 55 7.29 4.30 -1.74
N GLU A 56 7.29 4.26 -3.08
CA GLU A 56 8.47 4.61 -3.88
C GLU A 56 8.86 6.09 -3.79
N ILE A 57 7.86 6.97 -3.75
CA ILE A 57 8.09 8.40 -3.50
C ILE A 57 8.73 8.60 -2.12
N LEU A 58 8.24 7.88 -1.12
CA LEU A 58 8.75 7.95 0.24
C LEU A 58 10.18 7.38 0.32
N ASN A 59 10.46 6.29 -0.39
CA ASN A 59 11.81 5.74 -0.55
C ASN A 59 12.78 6.78 -1.13
N SER A 60 12.39 7.45 -2.21
CA SER A 60 13.18 8.51 -2.84
C SER A 60 13.45 9.69 -1.88
N LYS A 61 12.48 10.05 -1.03
CA LYS A 61 12.65 11.12 -0.03
C LYS A 61 13.60 10.70 1.08
N ILE A 62 13.45 9.49 1.62
CA ILE A 62 14.34 8.98 2.66
C ILE A 62 15.77 8.85 2.12
N PHE A 63 15.93 8.40 0.87
CA PHE A 63 17.23 8.37 0.20
C PHE A 63 17.92 9.75 0.20
N LYS A 64 17.17 10.81 -0.16
CA LYS A 64 17.68 12.18 -0.13
C LYS A 64 18.02 12.67 1.27
N GLU A 65 17.23 12.30 2.27
CA GLU A 65 17.53 12.63 3.68
C GLU A 65 18.79 11.91 4.18
N VAL A 66 19.02 10.65 3.77
CA VAL A 66 20.26 9.94 4.07
C VAL A 66 21.46 10.60 3.38
N GLU A 67 21.31 11.05 2.13
CA GLU A 67 22.35 11.83 1.43
C GLU A 67 22.67 13.15 2.17
N ASN A 68 21.65 13.83 2.68
CA ASN A 68 21.82 15.04 3.48
C ASN A 68 22.51 14.73 4.82
N ALA A 69 22.16 13.63 5.48
CA ALA A 69 22.82 13.19 6.71
C ALA A 69 24.32 12.98 6.46
N LEU A 70 24.68 12.22 5.41
CA LEU A 70 26.06 11.94 5.02
C LEU A 70 26.90 13.21 4.77
N LYS A 71 26.30 14.26 4.20
CA LYS A 71 26.99 15.55 3.96
C LYS A 71 27.19 16.38 5.22
N ASN A 72 26.33 16.22 6.22
CA ASN A 72 26.28 17.08 7.40
C ASN A 72 26.84 16.43 8.67
N THR A 73 27.15 15.13 8.64
CA THR A 73 27.69 14.39 9.77
C THR A 73 29.16 14.07 9.52
N SER A 74 29.97 14.04 10.57
CA SER A 74 31.37 13.61 10.49
C SER A 74 31.67 12.36 11.31
N ASN A 75 30.79 12.00 12.25
CA ASN A 75 31.00 10.94 13.23
C ASN A 75 29.77 10.03 13.41
N GLU A 76 29.98 8.84 13.97
CA GLU A 76 28.93 7.84 14.21
C GLU A 76 27.76 8.38 15.03
N GLU A 77 28.06 9.06 16.15
CA GLU A 77 27.05 9.62 17.07
C GLU A 77 26.25 10.74 16.41
N GLU A 78 26.90 11.61 15.63
CA GLU A 78 26.24 12.70 14.90
C GLU A 78 25.22 12.18 13.88
N PHE A 79 25.55 11.08 13.21
CA PHE A 79 24.65 10.41 12.27
C PHE A 79 23.38 9.91 12.96
N TYR A 80 23.51 9.29 14.13
CA TYR A 80 22.35 8.87 14.93
C TYR A 80 21.52 10.06 15.41
N GLN A 81 22.17 11.14 15.87
CA GLN A 81 21.48 12.34 16.33
C GLN A 81 20.67 13.04 15.23
N TYR A 82 21.12 12.97 13.97
CA TYR A 82 20.40 13.53 12.82
C TYR A 82 18.97 12.96 12.69
N PHE A 83 18.81 11.65 12.96
CA PHE A 83 17.53 10.95 12.80
C PHE A 83 16.64 10.97 14.04
N LEU A 84 17.16 11.28 15.23
CA LEU A 84 16.41 11.34 16.49
C LEU A 84 15.48 12.58 16.59
N GLY A 85 15.69 13.62 15.78
CA GLY A 85 15.11 14.96 15.97
C GLY A 85 13.78 15.28 15.28
N ASN A 86 12.89 14.32 15.04
CA ASN A 86 11.71 14.48 14.15
C ASN A 86 12.07 14.94 12.71
N THR A 87 13.35 14.96 12.33
CA THR A 87 13.85 15.46 11.04
C THR A 87 13.23 14.68 9.89
N ILE A 88 13.23 13.33 10.00
CA ILE A 88 12.55 12.46 9.04
C ILE A 88 11.07 12.81 8.94
N LYS A 89 10.38 12.93 10.08
CA LYS A 89 8.95 13.24 10.08
C LYS A 89 8.67 14.59 9.41
N ASN A 90 9.42 15.63 9.73
CA ASN A 90 9.20 16.98 9.21
C ASN A 90 9.56 17.09 7.73
N ASN A 91 10.61 16.42 7.27
CA ASN A 91 11.07 16.52 5.87
C ASN A 91 10.31 15.55 4.94
N VAL A 92 9.92 14.37 5.45
CA VAL A 92 9.26 13.33 4.66
C VAL A 92 7.72 13.46 4.68
N CYS A 93 7.09 13.81 5.81
CA CYS A 93 5.61 13.88 5.90
C CYS A 93 5.02 15.20 5.36
N ASN A 94 5.68 16.34 5.54
CA ASN A 94 5.05 17.66 5.27
C ASN A 94 4.79 17.96 3.78
N SER A 95 5.41 17.24 2.85
CA SER A 95 5.37 17.58 1.42
C SER A 95 4.27 16.89 0.61
N TYR A 96 3.52 15.91 1.16
CA TYR A 96 2.50 15.18 0.38
C TYR A 96 1.13 15.06 1.05
N GLU A 97 1.03 15.29 2.36
CA GLU A 97 -0.28 15.41 3.05
C GLU A 97 -1.14 16.56 2.47
N GLN A 98 -0.53 17.52 1.76
CA GLN A 98 -1.23 18.65 1.15
C GLN A 98 -1.77 18.36 -0.26
N GLU A 99 -1.16 17.46 -1.05
CA GLU A 99 -1.55 17.27 -2.45
C GLU A 99 -2.63 16.18 -2.65
N SER A 100 -2.81 15.26 -1.69
CA SER A 100 -3.95 14.35 -1.71
C SER A 100 -4.48 14.08 -0.30
N LYS A 101 -5.72 14.50 -0.02
CA LYS A 101 -6.48 14.13 1.19
C LYS A 101 -6.74 12.60 1.32
N ARG A 102 -6.13 11.80 0.46
CA ARG A 102 -6.33 10.35 0.30
C ARG A 102 -5.20 9.52 0.90
N ILE A 103 -4.07 10.12 1.27
CA ILE A 103 -2.91 9.38 1.77
C ILE A 103 -2.49 10.02 3.10
N SER A 104 -2.36 9.19 4.14
CA SER A 104 -1.81 9.61 5.43
C SER A 104 -0.61 8.73 5.79
N VAL A 105 0.42 9.35 6.36
CA VAL A 105 1.67 8.69 6.69
C VAL A 105 1.94 8.84 8.18
N SER A 106 2.19 7.73 8.85
CA SER A 106 2.56 7.71 10.25
C SER A 106 3.95 7.11 10.40
N ILE A 107 4.87 7.93 10.90
CA ILE A 107 6.24 7.53 11.28
C ILE A 107 6.32 7.61 12.82
N PRO A 108 6.86 6.60 13.50
CA PRO A 108 7.02 6.61 14.95
C PRO A 108 7.92 7.77 15.38
N LYS A 109 7.55 8.44 16.46
CA LYS A 109 8.35 9.54 17.04
C LYS A 109 9.70 9.06 17.56
N ASN A 110 9.73 7.83 18.08
CA ASN A 110 10.93 7.22 18.63
C ASN A 110 11.44 6.18 17.64
N ILE A 111 12.44 6.58 16.86
CA ILE A 111 13.15 5.67 15.97
C ILE A 111 14.11 4.85 16.81
N ASN A 112 14.05 3.53 16.68
CA ASN A 112 14.92 2.65 17.46
C ASN A 112 16.31 2.61 16.81
N ILE A 113 17.32 2.92 17.62
CA ILE A 113 18.72 2.84 17.20
C ILE A 113 19.28 1.58 17.83
N ASP A 114 19.48 0.57 17.00
CA ASP A 114 20.15 -0.65 17.42
C ASP A 114 21.66 -0.39 17.38
N LYS A 115 22.22 -0.01 18.53
CA LYS A 115 23.67 0.22 18.68
C LYS A 115 24.50 -1.04 18.48
N ASN A 116 23.92 -2.23 18.65
CA ASN A 116 24.63 -3.50 18.42
C ASN A 116 24.73 -3.81 16.92
N SER A 117 23.64 -3.58 16.19
CA SER A 117 23.60 -3.74 14.73
C SER A 117 24.12 -2.51 13.97
N LYS A 118 24.40 -1.40 14.68
CA LYS A 118 24.77 -0.09 14.13
C LYS A 118 23.84 0.39 13.02
N CYS A 119 22.53 0.18 13.24
CA CYS A 119 21.48 0.52 12.31
C CYS A 119 20.37 1.33 12.99
N VAL A 120 19.78 2.23 12.21
CA VAL A 120 18.55 2.94 12.56
C VAL A 120 17.39 2.17 11.93
N LYS A 121 16.43 1.71 12.74
CA LYS A 121 15.28 0.91 12.28
C LYS A 121 13.97 1.54 12.71
N PHE A 122 13.03 1.66 11.77
CA PHE A 122 11.68 2.14 12.04
C PHE A 122 10.68 1.65 11.01
N ASP A 123 9.42 1.59 11.43
CA ASP A 123 8.30 1.20 10.59
C ASP A 123 7.55 2.44 10.14
N ILE A 124 7.11 2.45 8.89
CA ILE A 124 6.29 3.50 8.30
C ILE A 124 4.94 2.89 7.95
N ASN A 125 3.88 3.48 8.50
CA ASN A 125 2.51 3.09 8.17
C ASN A 125 1.94 4.11 7.18
N ILE A 126 1.46 3.62 6.05
CA ILE A 126 0.87 4.42 4.98
C ILE A 126 -0.57 3.97 4.84
N LYS A 127 -1.51 4.87 5.07
CA LYS A 127 -2.93 4.60 4.92
C LYS A 127 -3.46 5.35 3.73
N VAL A 128 -4.00 4.61 2.77
CA VAL A 128 -4.66 5.13 1.58
C VAL A 128 -6.17 5.03 1.80
N GLU A 129 -6.87 6.14 1.71
CA GLU A 129 -8.31 6.27 1.89
C GLU A 129 -8.97 6.85 0.65
N GLU A 130 -9.93 6.11 0.10
CA GLU A 130 -10.79 6.57 -0.98
C GLU A 130 -12.27 6.29 -0.64
N LYS A 131 -12.95 7.33 -0.14
CA LYS A 131 -14.35 7.28 0.33
C LYS A 131 -14.51 6.25 1.47
N VAL A 132 -15.14 5.10 1.16
CA VAL A 132 -15.38 4.00 2.11
C VAL A 132 -14.32 2.91 2.04
N TYR A 133 -13.44 2.95 1.03
CA TYR A 133 -12.36 2.00 0.88
C TYR A 133 -11.12 2.55 1.56
N ASN A 134 -10.45 1.71 2.34
CA ASN A 134 -9.19 2.04 2.93
C ASN A 134 -8.23 0.85 2.84
N LYS A 135 -6.94 1.15 2.82
CA LYS A 135 -5.90 0.14 2.92
C LYS A 135 -4.71 0.71 3.65
N THR A 136 -4.11 -0.09 4.52
CA THR A 136 -2.91 0.30 5.25
C THR A 136 -1.75 -0.58 4.81
N PHE A 137 -0.62 0.05 4.54
CA PHE A 137 0.64 -0.59 4.22
C PHE A 137 1.62 -0.28 5.33
N LYS A 138 2.36 -1.29 5.75
CA LYS A 138 3.51 -1.15 6.62
C LYS A 138 4.76 -1.43 5.82
N VAL A 139 5.75 -0.57 6.01
CA VAL A 139 7.06 -0.71 5.39
C VAL A 139 8.11 -0.51 6.47
N SER A 140 9.04 -1.46 6.57
CA SER A 140 10.16 -1.36 7.50
C SER A 140 11.34 -0.70 6.79
N VAL A 141 11.99 0.24 7.46
CA VAL A 141 13.17 0.95 6.96
C VAL A 141 14.34 0.65 7.88
N GLU A 142 15.47 0.28 7.27
CA GLU A 142 16.76 0.10 7.92
C GLU A 142 17.78 1.02 7.25
N ILE A 143 18.44 1.85 8.05
CA ILE A 143 19.53 2.72 7.63
C ILE A 143 20.76 2.30 8.41
N ILE A 144 21.75 1.75 7.70
CA ILE A 144 23.03 1.34 8.30
C ILE A 144 23.86 2.59 8.61
N ASN A 145 24.62 2.60 9.69
CA ASN A 145 25.54 3.70 9.93
C ASN A 145 26.75 3.60 8.98
N PRO A 146 27.03 4.63 8.14
CA PRO A 146 28.15 4.65 7.21
C PRO A 146 29.52 4.56 7.90
N TYR A 147 29.63 4.99 9.16
CA TYR A 147 30.86 4.95 9.94
C TYR A 147 31.09 3.58 10.61
N ASN A 148 30.30 2.56 10.28
CA ASN A 148 30.51 1.23 10.80
C ASN A 148 31.79 0.61 10.21
N PRO A 149 32.80 0.22 11.03
CA PRO A 149 34.02 -0.46 10.57
C PRO A 149 33.78 -1.77 9.80
N ASP A 150 32.61 -2.39 9.95
CA ASP A 150 32.25 -3.64 9.24
C ASP A 150 31.79 -3.39 7.78
N LEU A 151 31.56 -2.12 7.38
CA LEU A 151 31.41 -1.73 5.97
C LEU A 151 32.81 -1.67 5.34
N GLU A 152 33.29 -2.80 4.83
CA GLU A 152 34.59 -2.95 4.17
C GLU A 152 34.96 -1.74 3.28
N ASN A 153 36.00 -0.99 3.65
CA ASN A 153 36.80 -0.06 2.83
C ASN A 153 36.21 0.34 1.46
N PHE A 154 35.07 1.03 1.45
CA PHE A 154 34.56 1.60 0.21
C PHE A 154 35.17 2.98 0.02
N THR A 155 35.90 3.16 -1.08
CA THR A 155 36.41 4.47 -1.53
C THR A 155 35.29 5.48 -1.78
N GLN A 156 34.03 5.03 -1.91
CA GLN A 156 32.81 5.84 -1.96
C GLN A 156 31.65 5.11 -1.27
N ILE A 157 30.97 5.79 -0.36
CA ILE A 157 29.77 5.28 0.32
C ILE A 157 28.61 5.19 -0.70
N ASP A 158 28.17 3.98 -1.03
CA ASP A 158 26.98 3.73 -1.86
C ASP A 158 25.72 3.70 -0.99
N ILE A 159 24.83 4.69 -1.16
CA ILE A 159 23.61 4.85 -0.36
C ILE A 159 22.66 3.65 -0.54
N ASN A 160 22.67 2.97 -1.69
CA ASN A 160 21.84 1.79 -1.94
C ASN A 160 22.21 0.60 -1.05
N LYS A 161 23.44 0.56 -0.52
CA LYS A 161 23.87 -0.47 0.43
C LYS A 161 23.51 -0.13 1.87
N ILE A 162 23.27 1.15 2.14
CA ILE A 162 23.02 1.69 3.48
C ILE A 162 21.54 1.76 3.79
N LEU A 163 20.72 2.13 2.79
CA LEU A 163 19.27 2.22 2.95
C LEU A 163 18.61 0.94 2.44
N LYS A 164 17.81 0.32 3.29
CA LYS A 164 17.00 -0.85 2.95
C LYS A 164 15.55 -0.61 3.35
N PHE A 165 14.67 -0.74 2.37
CA PHE A 165 13.24 -0.90 2.60
C PHE A 165 12.91 -2.37 2.49
N TYR A 166 12.20 -2.90 3.47
CA TYR A 166 11.89 -4.33 3.56
C TYR A 166 10.57 -4.54 4.30
N ASN A 167 10.05 -5.77 4.24
CA ASN A 167 8.77 -6.16 4.84
C ASN A 167 7.63 -5.23 4.42
N TYR A 168 7.36 -5.19 3.12
CA TYR A 168 6.17 -4.56 2.57
C TYR A 168 4.97 -5.43 2.92
N GLU A 169 4.18 -5.00 3.89
CA GLU A 169 3.05 -5.77 4.39
C GLU A 169 1.77 -4.94 4.30
N GLU A 170 0.72 -5.53 3.75
CA GLU A 170 -0.62 -4.98 3.86
C GLU A 170 -1.17 -5.32 5.25
N ILE A 171 -1.61 -4.31 6.00
CA ILE A 171 -2.17 -4.48 7.33
C ILE A 171 -3.66 -4.15 7.30
N TYR A 172 -4.45 -5.08 7.83
CA TYR A 172 -5.86 -4.88 8.12
C TYR A 172 -5.97 -4.33 9.55
N ILE A 173 -6.41 -3.07 9.68
CA ILE A 173 -6.67 -2.40 10.96
C ILE A 173 -8.16 -2.39 11.21
#